data_AF-A0A1J4SZ22-F1
#
_entry.id   AF-A0A1J4SZ22-F1
#
_cell.length_a   1.000
_cell.length_b   1.000
_cell.length_c   1.000
_cell.angle_alpha   90.00
_cell.angle_beta   90.00
_cell.angle_gamma   90.00
#
_symmetry.space_group_name_H-M   'P 1'
#
loop_
_entity.id
_entity.type
_entity.pdbx_description
1 polymer ?
#
loop_
_entity_poly.entity_id
_entity_poly.type
_entity_poly.pdbx_seq_one_letter_code
_entity_poly.pdbx_strand_id
1 'polypeptide(L)'
;MRKIIGFSGFVLVFFTGTVFAFKAKTAKCEVTIEDVLKGTSSRIIHEFSLKSREIGAQKKNFKLPGGDYDCTLSFFGLRRGTALSCEYKQSLGEIFFQSDRSTIKEKKPVNNLSFRHKGAFMNIQTSCR
;
A
#
# COMPACT_ATOMS: atom_id res chain seq x y z
N MET A 1 -22.98 -44.63 58.50
CA MET A 1 -23.86 -45.07 57.39
C MET A 1 -23.78 -44.05 56.27
N ARG A 2 -23.55 -44.50 55.02
CA ARG A 2 -23.86 -43.92 53.68
C ARG A 2 -23.41 -42.46 53.39
N LYS A 3 -22.44 -42.29 52.46
CA LYS A 3 -22.57 -41.78 51.06
C LYS A 3 -23.21 -40.38 50.99
N ILE A 4 -22.58 -39.39 50.35
CA ILE A 4 -22.73 -39.11 48.91
C ILE A 4 -21.49 -38.34 48.39
N ILE A 5 -20.95 -38.82 47.27
CA ILE A 5 -19.91 -38.17 46.47
C ILE A 5 -20.61 -37.14 45.58
N GLY A 6 -20.33 -35.85 45.78
CA GLY A 6 -20.82 -34.77 44.92
C GLY A 6 -19.90 -34.60 43.72
N PHE A 7 -20.25 -35.21 42.60
CA PHE A 7 -19.67 -34.88 41.29
C PHE A 7 -20.22 -33.52 40.83
N SER A 8 -19.47 -32.44 41.05
CA SER A 8 -19.71 -31.18 40.34
C SER A 8 -19.20 -31.30 38.91
N GLY A 9 -20.08 -31.72 38.01
CA GLY A 9 -19.86 -31.63 36.57
C GLY A 9 -19.81 -30.16 36.15
N PHE A 10 -18.61 -29.68 35.80
CA PHE A 10 -18.42 -28.38 35.18
C PHE A 10 -18.84 -28.50 33.71
N VAL A 11 -20.04 -27.99 33.37
CA VAL A 11 -20.50 -27.93 31.97
C VAL A 11 -19.70 -26.84 31.27
N LEU A 12 -18.71 -27.25 30.48
CA LEU A 12 -17.94 -26.36 29.62
C LEU A 12 -18.82 -25.97 28.42
N VAL A 13 -19.49 -24.82 28.52
CA VAL A 13 -20.19 -24.22 27.39
C VAL A 13 -19.12 -23.71 26.42
N PHE A 14 -18.77 -24.54 25.44
CA PHE A 14 -18.04 -24.09 24.26
C PHE A 14 -18.97 -23.18 23.46
N PHE A 15 -18.88 -21.87 23.71
CA PHE A 15 -19.32 -20.88 22.74
C PHE A 15 -18.43 -21.06 21.52
N THR A 16 -18.90 -21.84 20.55
CA THR A 16 -18.39 -21.83 19.18
C THR A 16 -18.78 -20.50 18.57
N GLY A 17 -18.04 -19.46 18.98
CA GLY A 17 -18.08 -18.16 18.33
C GLY A 17 -17.74 -18.38 16.86
N THR A 18 -18.74 -18.30 16.00
CA THR A 18 -18.58 -18.19 14.57
C THR A 18 -17.79 -16.90 14.32
N VAL A 19 -16.47 -17.04 14.26
CA VAL A 19 -15.59 -15.95 13.84
C VAL A 19 -15.91 -15.70 12.38
N PHE A 20 -16.87 -14.80 12.12
CA PHE A 20 -17.08 -14.25 10.80
C PHE A 20 -15.78 -13.54 10.43
N ALA A 21 -14.92 -14.25 9.69
CA ALA A 21 -13.72 -13.69 9.10
C ALA A 21 -14.16 -12.69 8.02
N PHE A 22 -14.50 -11.48 8.44
CA PHE A 22 -14.78 -10.37 7.54
C PHE A 22 -13.49 -10.04 6.80
N LYS A 23 -13.25 -10.68 5.63
CA LYS A 23 -12.15 -10.32 4.73
C LYS A 23 -12.10 -8.79 4.62
N ALA A 24 -10.98 -8.21 5.05
CA ALA A 24 -10.78 -6.78 4.92
C ALA A 24 -10.79 -6.46 3.42
N LYS A 25 -11.60 -5.48 3.02
CA LYS A 25 -11.57 -5.01 1.64
C LYS A 25 -10.21 -4.35 1.42
N THR A 26 -9.51 -4.74 0.37
CA THR A 26 -8.21 -4.15 -0.02
C THR A 26 -8.36 -3.43 -1.35
N ALA A 27 -7.55 -2.38 -1.53
CA ALA A 27 -7.29 -1.78 -2.84
C ALA A 27 -5.97 -2.32 -3.37
N LYS A 28 -5.94 -2.62 -4.67
CA LYS A 28 -4.72 -3.03 -5.37
C LYS A 28 -4.24 -1.86 -6.21
N CYS A 29 -3.06 -1.35 -5.88
CA CYS A 29 -2.37 -0.33 -6.65
C CYS A 29 -1.24 -0.95 -7.44
N GLU A 30 -1.31 -0.82 -8.75
CA GLU A 30 -0.25 -1.19 -9.67
C GLU A 30 0.66 0.00 -9.89
N VAL A 31 1.97 -0.24 -9.85
CA VAL A 31 3.03 0.72 -10.20
C VAL A 31 3.75 0.17 -11.42
N THR A 32 3.70 0.90 -12.52
CA THR A 32 4.45 0.61 -13.75
C THR A 32 5.60 1.60 -13.84
N ILE A 33 6.81 1.08 -14.04
CA ILE A 33 8.04 1.85 -14.12
C ILE A 33 8.69 1.56 -15.46
N GLU A 34 8.94 2.59 -16.24
CA GLU A 34 9.63 2.53 -17.52
C GLU A 34 10.91 3.36 -17.44
N ASP A 35 12.04 2.74 -17.77
CA ASP A 35 13.30 3.42 -18.07
C ASP A 35 13.35 3.62 -19.60
N VAL A 36 13.07 4.85 -20.02
CA VAL A 36 12.92 5.21 -21.44
C VAL A 36 14.23 5.05 -22.20
N LEU A 37 15.37 5.29 -21.54
CA LEU A 37 16.67 5.22 -22.19
C LEU A 37 17.14 3.78 -22.37
N LYS A 38 16.76 2.89 -21.46
CA LYS A 38 17.10 1.46 -21.55
C LYS A 38 16.03 0.63 -22.25
N GLY A 39 14.86 1.21 -22.51
CA GLY A 39 13.71 0.49 -23.08
C GLY A 39 13.19 -0.62 -22.16
N THR A 40 13.44 -0.53 -20.85
CA THR A 40 13.02 -1.55 -19.88
C THR A 40 11.78 -1.12 -19.13
N SER A 41 10.84 -2.05 -18.92
CA SER A 41 9.65 -1.83 -18.11
C SER A 41 9.56 -2.85 -16.98
N SER A 42 9.07 -2.41 -15.83
CA SER A 42 8.81 -3.26 -14.67
C SER A 42 7.48 -2.89 -14.01
N ARG A 43 6.90 -3.85 -13.30
CA ARG A 43 5.58 -3.70 -12.66
C ARG A 43 5.63 -4.21 -11.23
N ILE A 44 5.07 -3.43 -10.32
CA ILE A 44 4.97 -3.74 -8.89
C ILE A 44 3.50 -3.63 -8.47
N ILE A 45 3.04 -4.54 -7.61
CA ILE A 45 1.69 -4.51 -7.07
C ILE A 45 1.77 -4.29 -5.56
N HIS A 46 1.06 -3.27 -5.09
CA HIS A 46 0.89 -2.95 -3.69
C HIS A 46 -0.57 -3.13 -3.28
N GLU A 47 -0.79 -3.78 -2.14
CA GLU A 47 -2.11 -3.91 -1.54
C GLU A 47 -2.24 -2.97 -0.34
N PHE A 48 -3.36 -2.25 -0.28
CA PHE A 48 -3.72 -1.29 0.76
C PHE A 48 -5.03 -1.69 1.42
N SER A 49 -5.19 -1.44 2.72
CA SER A 49 -6.43 -1.74 3.43
C SER A 49 -7.44 -0.62 3.23
N LEU A 50 -8.66 -0.94 2.77
CA LEU A 50 -9.75 0.05 2.68
C LEU A 50 -10.44 0.30 4.02
N LYS A 51 -10.26 -0.61 4.99
CA LYS A 51 -10.87 -0.53 6.33
C LYS A 51 -10.00 0.24 7.32
N SER A 52 -8.85 0.75 6.89
CA SER A 52 -7.97 1.48 7.80
C SER A 52 -8.70 2.71 8.34
N ARG A 53 -8.91 2.75 9.66
CA ARG A 53 -9.33 3.97 10.39
C ARG A 53 -8.19 4.98 10.50
N GLU A 54 -7.05 4.73 9.84
CA GLU A 54 -5.92 5.66 9.84
C GLU A 54 -6.35 7.01 9.29
N ILE A 55 -6.16 8.02 10.11
CA ILE A 55 -6.31 9.43 9.76
C ILE A 55 -5.04 9.80 8.98
N GLY A 56 -4.95 9.37 7.71
CA GLY A 56 -3.77 9.62 6.89
C GLY A 56 -3.64 8.77 5.63
N ALA A 57 -2.53 8.96 4.92
CA ALA A 57 -2.17 8.13 3.77
C ALA A 57 -1.45 6.86 4.21
N GLN A 58 -1.86 5.72 3.66
CA GLN A 58 -1.07 4.50 3.76
C GLN A 58 0.09 4.58 2.76
N LYS A 59 1.30 4.19 3.17
CA LYS A 59 2.51 4.32 2.35
C LYS A 59 3.11 2.96 2.00
N LYS A 60 3.63 2.82 0.79
CA LYS A 60 4.43 1.68 0.34
C LYS A 60 5.67 2.18 -0.37
N ASN A 61 6.83 1.66 0.03
CA ASN A 61 8.11 2.02 -0.55
C ASN A 61 8.52 0.99 -1.61
N PHE A 62 9.17 1.47 -2.67
CA PHE A 62 9.74 0.65 -3.73
C PHE A 62 10.99 1.32 -4.31
N LYS A 63 11.84 0.54 -4.96
CA LYS A 63 13.08 1.03 -5.60
C LYS A 63 12.90 1.07 -7.10
N LEU A 64 13.52 2.04 -7.75
CA LEU A 64 13.60 2.07 -9.21
C LEU A 64 14.70 1.14 -9.74
N PRO A 65 14.61 0.69 -11.00
CA PRO A 65 15.69 0.01 -11.68
C PRO A 65 17.01 0.80 -11.57
N GLY A 66 18.10 0.12 -11.24
CA GLY A 66 19.39 0.75 -10.95
C GLY A 66 19.60 1.15 -9.48
N GLY A 67 18.54 1.19 -8.66
CA GLY A 67 18.64 1.28 -7.21
C GLY A 67 19.09 2.64 -6.64
N ASP A 68 19.28 3.65 -7.49
CA ASP A 68 19.69 5.01 -7.11
C ASP A 68 18.57 5.84 -6.44
N TYR A 69 17.33 5.42 -6.61
CA TYR A 69 16.15 6.13 -6.12
C TYR A 69 15.30 5.23 -5.22
N ASP A 70 14.89 5.77 -4.08
CA ASP A 70 13.87 5.19 -3.21
C ASP A 70 12.57 5.99 -3.41
N CYS A 71 11.49 5.29 -3.77
CA CYS A 71 10.20 5.91 -4.06
C CYS A 71 9.14 5.45 -3.06
N THR A 72 8.15 6.31 -2.84
CA THR A 72 7.00 6.06 -2.00
C THR A 72 5.71 6.30 -2.78
N LEU A 73 4.82 5.31 -2.76
CA LEU A 73 3.42 5.47 -3.12
C LEU A 73 2.60 5.71 -1.85
N SER A 74 1.96 6.86 -1.78
CA SER A 74 0.99 7.22 -0.73
C SER A 74 -0.43 7.04 -1.26
N PHE A 75 -1.25 6.26 -0.58
CA PHE A 75 -2.64 5.97 -0.91
C PHE A 75 -3.58 6.57 0.14
N PHE A 76 -4.46 7.47 -0.28
CA PHE A 76 -5.39 8.18 0.61
C PHE A 76 -6.79 7.55 0.63
N GLY A 77 -7.05 6.61 -0.27
CA GLY A 77 -8.35 5.95 -0.44
C GLY A 77 -8.85 5.98 -1.89
N LEU A 78 -9.75 5.06 -2.22
CA LEU A 78 -10.49 5.14 -3.47
C LEU A 78 -11.31 6.45 -3.46
N ARG A 79 -11.19 7.27 -4.51
CA ARG A 79 -11.75 8.64 -4.61
C ARG A 79 -11.05 9.74 -3.79
N ARG A 80 -9.98 9.41 -3.07
CA ARG A 80 -9.12 10.39 -2.38
C ARG A 80 -7.73 10.50 -3.00
N GLY A 81 -7.47 9.76 -4.09
CA GLY A 81 -6.24 9.91 -4.85
C GLY A 81 -5.01 9.22 -4.25
N THR A 82 -3.87 9.50 -4.88
CA THR A 82 -2.54 8.99 -4.52
C THR A 82 -1.50 10.08 -4.66
N ALA A 83 -0.38 9.93 -3.97
CA ALA A 83 0.83 10.72 -4.20
C ALA A 83 2.02 9.80 -4.46
N LEU A 84 2.91 10.22 -5.36
CA LEU A 84 4.17 9.56 -5.66
C LEU A 84 5.31 10.51 -5.33
N SER A 85 6.30 10.02 -4.61
CA SER A 85 7.54 10.75 -4.35
C SER A 85 8.73 9.83 -4.58
N CYS A 86 9.81 10.37 -5.12
CA CYS A 86 11.08 9.67 -5.28
C CYS A 86 12.22 10.53 -4.75
N GLU A 87 13.07 9.91 -3.96
CA GLU A 87 14.26 10.48 -3.35
C GLU A 87 15.51 9.88 -3.99
N TYR A 88 16.48 10.72 -4.30
CA TYR A 88 17.78 10.28 -4.77
C TYR A 88 18.67 9.99 -3.57
N LYS A 89 19.22 8.79 -3.45
CA LYS A 89 19.93 8.33 -2.24
C LYS A 89 21.13 9.16 -1.79
N GLN A 90 21.71 9.93 -2.70
CA GLN A 90 22.85 10.81 -2.38
C GLN A 90 22.40 12.23 -2.02
N SER A 91 21.10 12.55 -2.07
CA SER A 91 20.56 13.76 -1.46
C SER A 91 20.38 13.52 0.04
N LEU A 92 20.61 14.55 0.86
CA LEU A 92 20.53 14.46 2.33
C LEU A 92 19.07 14.44 2.83
N GLY A 93 18.23 13.53 2.32
CA GLY A 93 16.83 13.41 2.78
C GLY A 93 15.83 14.30 2.02
N GLU A 94 16.21 14.86 0.86
CA GLU A 94 15.33 15.76 0.10
C GLU A 94 14.52 14.99 -0.95
N ILE A 95 13.19 15.14 -0.90
CA ILE A 95 12.30 14.66 -1.97
C ILE A 95 12.68 15.39 -3.25
N PHE A 96 13.20 14.63 -4.21
CA PHE A 96 13.76 15.20 -5.43
C PHE A 96 12.70 15.29 -6.54
N PHE A 97 11.74 14.37 -6.55
CA PHE A 97 10.62 14.38 -7.49
C PHE A 97 9.31 13.99 -6.81
N GLN A 98 8.24 14.76 -7.04
CA GLN A 98 6.93 14.51 -6.46
C GLN A 98 5.80 14.76 -7.46
N SER A 99 4.78 13.92 -7.40
CA SER A 99 3.49 14.13 -8.06
C SER A 99 2.38 13.84 -7.06
N ASP A 100 1.62 14.87 -6.69
CA ASP A 100 0.54 14.77 -5.71
C ASP A 100 -0.83 14.89 -6.39
N ARG A 101 -1.66 13.85 -6.21
CA ARG A 101 -3.06 13.81 -6.66
C ARG A 101 -4.01 13.45 -5.52
N SER A 102 -3.60 13.69 -4.27
CA SER A 102 -4.36 13.38 -3.03
C SER A 102 -5.67 14.16 -2.84
N THR A 103 -5.92 15.17 -3.66
CA THR A 103 -7.17 15.96 -3.63
C THR A 103 -8.10 15.64 -4.80
N ILE A 104 -7.68 14.77 -5.71
CA ILE A 104 -8.40 14.49 -6.95
C ILE A 104 -9.41 13.35 -6.72
N LYS A 105 -10.69 13.66 -6.99
CA LYS A 105 -11.81 12.73 -6.85
C LYS A 105 -11.96 11.87 -8.09
N GLU A 106 -11.25 10.75 -8.14
CA GLU A 106 -11.32 9.78 -9.24
C GLU A 106 -11.89 8.43 -8.79
N LYS A 107 -12.69 7.80 -9.65
CA LYS A 107 -13.21 6.44 -9.38
C LYS A 107 -12.08 5.41 -9.24
N LYS A 108 -11.01 5.57 -10.02
CA LYS A 108 -9.78 4.78 -9.98
C LYS A 108 -8.63 5.79 -9.88
N PRO A 109 -8.01 5.97 -8.71
CA PRO A 109 -6.88 6.89 -8.56
C PRO A 109 -5.76 6.52 -9.54
N VAL A 110 -5.40 7.46 -10.41
CA VAL A 110 -4.25 7.34 -11.31
C VAL A 110 -3.27 8.46 -11.02
N ASN A 111 -1.98 8.15 -10.96
CA ASN A 111 -0.94 9.16 -10.78
C ASN A 111 0.30 8.82 -11.60
N ASN A 112 0.84 9.84 -12.28
CA ASN A 112 2.01 9.76 -13.12
C ASN A 112 3.12 10.66 -12.57
N LEU A 113 4.35 10.19 -12.63
CA LEU A 113 5.56 10.92 -12.30
C LEU A 113 6.62 10.62 -13.36
N SER A 114 7.12 11.64 -14.04
CA SER A 114 8.19 11.51 -15.03
C SER A 114 9.33 12.45 -14.65
N PHE A 115 10.57 11.95 -14.75
CA PHE A 115 11.74 12.77 -14.46
C PHE A 115 12.97 12.32 -15.24
N ARG A 116 13.92 13.25 -15.39
CA ARG A 116 15.23 13.01 -16.00
C ARG A 116 16.32 13.47 -15.05
N HIS A 117 17.21 12.57 -14.64
CA HIS A 117 18.31 12.89 -13.73
C HIS A 117 19.40 11.81 -13.75
N LYS A 118 20.67 12.23 -13.63
CA LYS A 118 21.85 11.34 -13.61
C LYS A 118 21.85 10.31 -14.76
N GLY A 119 21.51 10.75 -15.97
CA GLY A 119 21.45 9.87 -17.15
C GLY A 119 20.32 8.84 -17.13
N ALA A 120 19.37 8.93 -16.20
CA ALA A 120 18.13 8.16 -16.20
C ALA A 120 16.97 9.02 -16.76
N PHE A 121 16.05 8.40 -17.49
CA PHE A 121 14.75 8.97 -17.84
C PHE A 121 13.67 7.98 -17.42
N MET A 122 12.97 8.31 -16.34
CA MET A 122 12.00 7.42 -15.71
C MET A 122 10.59 7.95 -15.94
N ASN A 123 9.69 7.06 -16.33
CA ASN A 123 8.24 7.26 -16.30
C ASN A 123 7.64 6.28 -15.30
N ILE A 124 6.91 6.80 -14.32
CA ILE A 124 6.25 6.02 -13.28
C ILE A 124 4.75 6.30 -13.38
N GLN A 125 3.96 5.26 -13.56
CA GLN A 125 2.51 5.34 -13.56
C GLN A 125 1.95 4.47 -12.44
N THR A 126 0.91 4.96 -11.78
CA THR A 126 0.17 4.20 -10.78
C THR A 126 -1.31 4.18 -11.06
N SER A 127 -1.96 3.05 -10.74
CA SER A 127 -3.40 2.87 -10.87
C SER A 127 -3.94 2.00 -9.75
N CYS A 128 -4.93 2.50 -9.01
CA CYS A 128 -5.53 1.80 -7.87
C CYS A 128 -6.99 1.39 -8.15
N ARG A 129 -7.35 0.16 -7.76
CA ARG A 129 -8.69 -0.41 -7.89
C ARG A 129 -9.11 -1.25 -6.69
#